data_AF-A0A2V6I031-F1
#
_entry.id   AF-A0A2V6I031-F1
#
_cell.length_a   1.000
_cell.length_b   1.000
_cell.length_c   1.000
_cell.angle_alpha   90.00
_cell.angle_beta   90.00
_cell.angle_gamma   90.00
#
_symmetry.space_group_name_H-M   'P 1'
#
loop_
_entity.id
_entity.type
_entity.pdbx_description
1 polymer ?
#
loop_
_entity_poly.entity_id
_entity_poly.type
_entity_poly.pdbx_seq_one_letter_code
_entity_poly.pdbx_strand_id
1 'polypeptide(L)'
;MPLVEYGVAKFVLPGQGESGDQHLVCCNQSGILVAAIDGIGHGEEAAHAAQGAVAILKAGADEPVIALLQRCHEGLRATRGVVLSLAAIDQEHGMMTWAGVGNVQGALMRAGAQKGSVQEVLLLRGGVVGAQLPALQAAV
;
A
#
# COMPACT_ATOMS: atom_id res chain seq x y z
N MET A 1 21.08 -6.74 8.70
CA MET A 1 19.74 -6.30 8.27
C MET A 1 19.17 -5.46 9.39
N PRO A 2 18.63 -4.28 9.11
CA PRO A 2 17.96 -3.49 10.13
C PRO A 2 16.76 -4.27 10.68
N LEU A 3 16.53 -4.14 11.97
CA LEU A 3 15.41 -4.78 12.65
C LEU A 3 14.17 -3.91 12.42
N VAL A 4 13.20 -4.41 11.68
CA VAL A 4 11.86 -3.80 11.62
C VAL A 4 10.88 -4.69 12.33
N GLU A 5 10.23 -4.09 13.32
CA GLU A 5 9.09 -4.67 14.01
C GLU A 5 7.82 -4.15 13.35
N TYR A 6 6.91 -5.06 13.03
CA TYR A 6 5.61 -4.70 12.47
C TYR A 6 4.51 -5.59 13.05
N GLY A 7 3.31 -5.03 13.13
CA GLY A 7 2.11 -5.74 13.55
C GLY A 7 0.98 -5.50 12.55
N VAL A 8 0.16 -6.51 12.34
CA VAL A 8 -0.99 -6.46 11.43
C VAL A 8 -2.19 -7.06 12.14
N ALA A 9 -3.32 -6.35 12.09
CA ALA A 9 -4.61 -6.85 12.52
C ALA A 9 -5.58 -6.77 11.34
N LYS A 10 -6.37 -7.84 11.14
CA LYS A 10 -7.39 -7.89 10.09
C LYS A 10 -8.59 -8.70 10.57
N PHE A 11 -9.77 -8.37 10.06
CA PHE A 11 -11.00 -9.09 10.36
C PHE A 11 -11.78 -9.34 9.06
N VAL A 12 -12.33 -10.55 8.91
CA VAL A 12 -13.14 -10.91 7.74
C VAL A 12 -14.58 -10.46 8.00
N LEU A 13 -15.22 -9.84 7.01
CA LEU A 13 -16.63 -9.46 7.12
C LEU A 13 -17.50 -10.69 7.43
N PRO A 14 -18.39 -10.66 8.43
CA PRO A 14 -19.24 -11.81 8.76
C PRO A 14 -20.01 -12.34 7.55
N GLY A 15 -19.94 -13.65 7.33
CA GLY A 15 -20.56 -14.31 6.19
C GLY A 15 -19.70 -14.36 4.92
N GLN A 16 -18.48 -13.80 4.92
CA GLN A 16 -17.51 -13.96 3.84
C GLN A 16 -16.44 -15.00 4.21
N GLY A 17 -15.93 -15.71 3.21
CA GLY A 17 -14.84 -16.68 3.39
C GLY A 17 -13.45 -16.05 3.48
N GLU A 18 -13.26 -14.88 2.84
CA GLU A 18 -11.98 -14.18 2.76
C GLU A 18 -12.17 -12.67 2.93
N SER A 19 -11.14 -12.00 3.46
CA SER A 19 -11.11 -10.54 3.52
C SER A 19 -10.55 -9.95 2.22
N GLY A 20 -11.20 -8.88 1.75
CA GLY A 20 -10.69 -8.04 0.67
C GLY A 20 -9.48 -7.21 1.08
N ASP A 21 -9.18 -7.12 2.37
CA ASP A 21 -8.05 -6.35 2.88
C ASP A 21 -6.78 -7.21 2.91
N GLN A 22 -5.70 -6.67 2.36
CA GLN A 22 -4.38 -7.28 2.38
C GLN A 22 -3.30 -6.26 2.78
N HIS A 23 -2.15 -6.78 3.15
CA HIS A 23 -0.96 -5.98 3.46
C HIS A 23 0.27 -6.61 2.82
N LEU A 24 1.31 -5.81 2.67
CA LEU A 24 2.65 -6.28 2.33
C LEU A 24 3.65 -5.60 3.27
N VAL A 25 4.59 -6.38 3.77
CA VAL A 25 5.86 -5.91 4.33
C VAL A 25 6.94 -6.74 3.68
N CYS A 26 7.77 -6.11 2.86
CA CYS A 26 8.79 -6.79 2.07
C CYS A 26 10.13 -6.09 2.25
N CYS A 27 11.07 -6.75 2.93
CA CYS A 27 12.47 -6.33 2.91
C CYS A 27 13.06 -6.62 1.53
N ASN A 28 13.77 -5.66 0.96
CA ASN A 28 14.35 -5.73 -0.37
C ASN A 28 15.80 -5.20 -0.32
N GLN A 29 16.44 -4.97 -1.47
CA GLN A 29 17.84 -4.55 -1.49
C GLN A 29 18.01 -3.10 -1.03
N SER A 30 17.02 -2.26 -1.31
CA SER A 30 17.04 -0.82 -1.05
C SER A 30 16.39 -0.41 0.29
N GLY A 31 15.86 -1.36 1.06
CA GLY A 31 15.19 -1.12 2.33
C GLY A 31 13.93 -1.95 2.49
N ILE A 32 12.78 -1.30 2.70
CA ILE A 32 11.51 -1.97 2.97
C ILE A 32 10.38 -1.33 2.17
N LEU A 33 9.60 -2.18 1.50
CA LEU A 33 8.32 -1.81 0.93
C LEU A 33 7.19 -2.24 1.88
N VAL A 34 6.35 -1.29 2.28
CA VAL A 34 5.10 -1.57 3.02
C VAL A 34 3.90 -1.15 2.18
N ALA A 35 2.81 -1.90 2.27
CA ALA A 35 1.56 -1.55 1.63
C ALA A 35 0.34 -2.02 2.42
N ALA A 36 -0.74 -1.25 2.34
CA ALA A 36 -2.07 -1.61 2.78
C ALA A 36 -3.02 -1.51 1.58
N ILE A 37 -3.83 -2.56 1.38
CA ILE A 37 -4.63 -2.79 0.17
C ILE A 37 -6.04 -3.14 0.62
N ASP A 38 -7.04 -2.50 0.03
CA ASP A 38 -8.46 -2.83 0.22
C ASP A 38 -9.08 -3.10 -1.18
N GLY A 39 -9.50 -4.35 -1.39
CA GLY A 39 -10.14 -4.80 -2.61
C GLY A 39 -11.59 -4.34 -2.69
N ILE A 40 -12.01 -3.83 -3.85
CA ILE A 40 -13.33 -3.22 -3.99
C ILE A 40 -14.46 -4.24 -3.69
N GLY A 41 -15.25 -3.93 -2.66
CA GLY A 41 -16.37 -4.74 -2.19
C GLY A 41 -15.96 -5.68 -1.06
N HIS A 42 -16.41 -6.93 -1.12
CA HIS A 42 -16.06 -7.96 -0.13
C HIS A 42 -16.10 -9.35 -0.74
N GLY A 43 -15.56 -10.33 -0.01
CA GLY A 43 -15.54 -11.73 -0.42
C GLY A 43 -14.40 -12.07 -1.38
N GLU A 44 -14.54 -13.22 -2.05
CA GLU A 44 -13.50 -13.84 -2.86
C GLU A 44 -12.99 -12.92 -3.98
N GLU A 45 -13.86 -12.20 -4.69
CA GLU A 45 -13.44 -11.32 -5.78
C GLU A 45 -12.62 -10.11 -5.29
N ALA A 46 -12.95 -9.57 -4.11
CA ALA A 46 -12.18 -8.49 -3.48
C ALA A 46 -10.82 -9.01 -3.00
N ALA A 47 -10.81 -10.18 -2.36
CA ALA A 47 -9.61 -10.85 -1.91
C ALA A 47 -8.68 -11.18 -3.09
N HIS A 48 -9.22 -11.66 -4.20
CA HIS A 48 -8.48 -11.96 -5.42
C HIS A 48 -7.78 -10.72 -5.99
N ALA A 49 -8.49 -9.59 -6.08
CA ALA A 49 -7.90 -8.33 -6.54
C ALA A 49 -6.75 -7.87 -5.61
N ALA A 50 -6.97 -7.92 -4.29
CA ALA A 50 -5.97 -7.51 -3.31
C ALA A 50 -4.75 -8.44 -3.27
N GLN A 51 -4.93 -9.75 -3.41
CA GLN A 51 -3.85 -10.73 -3.53
C GLN A 51 -3.03 -10.51 -4.81
N GLY A 52 -3.69 -10.18 -5.92
CA GLY A 52 -3.03 -9.79 -7.17
C GLY A 52 -2.11 -8.58 -6.99
N ALA A 53 -2.58 -7.56 -6.27
CA ALA A 53 -1.78 -6.38 -5.91
C ALA A 53 -0.54 -6.79 -5.08
N VAL A 54 -0.72 -7.61 -4.04
CA VAL A 54 0.39 -8.12 -3.21
C VAL A 54 1.45 -8.83 -4.06
N ALA A 55 1.02 -9.70 -4.99
CA ALA A 55 1.94 -10.44 -5.85
C ALA A 55 2.78 -9.52 -6.74
N ILE A 56 2.15 -8.50 -7.35
CA ILE A 56 2.83 -7.52 -8.21
C ILE A 56 3.82 -6.68 -7.39
N LEU A 57 3.39 -6.17 -6.24
CA LEU A 57 4.23 -5.36 -5.35
C LEU A 57 5.44 -6.16 -4.84
N LYS A 58 5.24 -7.43 -4.47
CA LYS A 58 6.33 -8.30 -4.00
C LYS A 58 7.34 -8.59 -5.11
N ALA A 59 6.89 -8.77 -6.35
CA ALA A 59 7.77 -9.03 -7.49
C ALA A 59 8.58 -7.80 -7.92
N GLY A 60 8.03 -6.59 -7.73
CA GLY A 60 8.67 -5.32 -8.06
C GLY A 60 9.17 -4.54 -6.84
N ALA A 61 9.49 -5.21 -5.73
CA ALA A 61 9.66 -4.53 -4.44
C ALA A 61 10.73 -3.41 -4.44
N ASP A 62 11.74 -3.48 -5.31
CA ASP A 62 12.80 -2.48 -5.47
C ASP A 62 12.45 -1.35 -6.48
N GLU A 63 11.28 -1.38 -7.10
CA GLU A 63 10.84 -0.36 -8.05
C GLU A 63 10.26 0.89 -7.36
N PRO A 64 10.31 2.08 -8.00
CA PRO A 64 9.68 3.28 -7.46
C PRO A 64 8.16 3.11 -7.22
N VAL A 65 7.63 3.71 -6.16
CA VAL A 65 6.20 3.56 -5.77
C VAL A 65 5.20 3.92 -6.88
N ILE A 66 5.55 4.87 -7.74
CA ILE A 66 4.72 5.27 -8.88
C ILE A 66 4.68 4.17 -9.95
N ALA A 67 5.83 3.55 -10.24
CA ALA A 67 5.90 2.44 -11.18
C ALA A 67 5.13 1.23 -10.66
N LEU A 68 5.25 0.94 -9.36
CA LEU A 68 4.48 -0.10 -8.68
C LEU A 68 2.96 0.13 -8.80
N LEU A 69 2.47 1.35 -8.56
CA LEU A 69 1.06 1.69 -8.73
C LEU A 69 0.57 1.50 -10.18
N GLN A 70 1.39 1.88 -11.16
CA GLN A 70 1.07 1.68 -12.59
C GLN A 70 1.01 0.19 -12.94
N ARG A 71 1.96 -0.61 -12.45
CA ARG A 71 1.96 -2.06 -12.66
C ARG A 71 0.76 -2.74 -12.01
N CYS A 72 0.42 -2.35 -10.78
CA CYS A 72 -0.80 -2.82 -10.13
C CYS A 72 -2.03 -2.40 -10.94
N HIS A 73 -2.08 -1.19 -11.48
CA HIS A 73 -3.21 -0.76 -12.30
C HIS A 73 -3.39 -1.64 -13.53
N GLU A 74 -2.32 -1.88 -14.29
CA GLU A 74 -2.37 -2.72 -15.49
C GLU A 74 -2.65 -4.19 -15.16
N GLY A 75 -2.02 -4.74 -14.13
CA GLY A 75 -2.20 -6.13 -13.72
C GLY A 75 -3.58 -6.44 -13.14
N LEU A 76 -4.32 -5.43 -12.69
CA LEU A 76 -5.63 -5.60 -12.04
C LEU A 76 -6.82 -5.22 -12.93
N ARG A 77 -6.61 -4.86 -14.22
CA ARG A 77 -7.68 -4.40 -15.13
C ARG A 77 -8.86 -5.36 -15.30
N ALA A 78 -8.61 -6.67 -15.14
CA ALA A 78 -9.63 -7.71 -15.26
C ALA A 78 -10.24 -8.13 -13.90
N THR A 79 -9.99 -7.34 -12.84
CA THR A 79 -10.50 -7.59 -11.49
C THR A 79 -11.47 -6.49 -11.06
N ARG A 80 -12.01 -6.57 -9.84
CA ARG A 80 -12.76 -5.45 -9.22
C ARG A 80 -11.87 -4.23 -8.93
N GLY A 81 -10.56 -4.40 -8.95
CA GLY A 81 -9.59 -3.38 -8.57
C GLY A 81 -9.45 -3.25 -7.05
N VAL A 82 -8.56 -2.34 -6.66
CA VAL A 82 -8.21 -2.07 -5.27
C VAL A 82 -8.03 -0.57 -5.04
N VAL A 83 -8.22 -0.15 -3.81
CA VAL A 83 -7.57 1.05 -3.27
C VAL A 83 -6.28 0.61 -2.57
N LEU A 84 -5.23 1.42 -2.67
CA LEU A 84 -3.87 1.01 -2.31
C LEU A 84 -3.06 2.20 -1.82
N SER A 85 -2.42 2.02 -0.68
CA SER A 85 -1.38 2.91 -0.16
C SER A 85 -0.10 2.12 0.08
N LEU A 86 1.03 2.68 -0.34
CA LEU A 86 2.34 2.06 -0.22
C LEU A 86 3.42 3.07 0.15
N ALA A 87 4.44 2.60 0.85
CA ALA A 87 5.63 3.37 1.20
C ALA A 87 6.89 2.52 1.00
N ALA A 88 7.85 3.08 0.28
CA ALA A 88 9.21 2.57 0.17
C ALA A 88 10.09 3.35 1.16
N ILE A 89 10.70 2.63 2.10
CA ILE A 89 11.54 3.17 3.16
C ILE A 89 12.99 2.82 2.82
N ASP A 90 13.77 3.84 2.46
CA ASP A 90 15.21 3.78 2.30
C ASP A 90 15.86 4.09 3.64
N GLN A 91 16.45 3.05 4.24
CA GLN A 91 17.06 3.16 5.56
C GLN A 91 18.50 3.66 5.51
N GLU A 92 19.18 3.49 4.38
CA GLU A 92 20.55 3.95 4.19
C GLU A 92 20.57 5.48 4.19
N HIS A 93 19.60 6.09 3.50
CA HIS A 93 19.48 7.54 3.37
C HIS A 93 18.47 8.17 4.35
N GLY A 94 17.72 7.36 5.09
CA GLY A 94 16.70 7.84 6.03
C GLY A 94 15.52 8.53 5.34
N MET A 95 15.17 8.07 4.14
CA MET A 95 14.12 8.63 3.28
C MET A 95 12.93 7.67 3.19
N MET A 96 11.73 8.22 3.01
CA MET A 96 10.54 7.43 2.77
C MET A 96 9.74 8.02 1.63
N THR A 97 9.58 7.29 0.53
CA THR A 97 8.70 7.70 -0.56
C THR A 97 7.38 6.96 -0.46
N TRP A 98 6.25 7.65 -0.53
CA TRP A 98 4.92 7.05 -0.33
C TRP A 98 3.87 7.69 -1.22
N ALA A 99 2.87 6.90 -1.60
CA ALA A 99 1.80 7.29 -2.49
C ALA A 99 0.54 6.48 -2.17
N GLY A 100 -0.64 7.02 -2.50
CA GLY A 100 -1.89 6.30 -2.31
C GLY A 100 -2.98 6.70 -3.29
N VAL A 101 -3.77 5.69 -3.67
CA VAL A 101 -4.94 5.82 -4.54
C VAL A 101 -6.15 5.25 -3.80
N GLY A 102 -7.22 6.04 -3.72
CA GLY A 102 -8.44 5.69 -3.00
C GLY A 102 -8.50 6.29 -1.59
N ASN A 103 -8.83 5.47 -0.60
CA ASN A 103 -9.15 5.90 0.77
C ASN A 103 -8.35 5.18 1.86
N VAL A 104 -7.31 4.40 1.53
CA VAL A 104 -6.44 3.73 2.51
C VAL A 104 -5.50 4.75 3.16
N GLN A 105 -5.76 5.11 4.41
CA GLN A 105 -5.00 6.16 5.09
C GLN A 105 -3.61 5.67 5.53
N GLY A 106 -2.67 6.61 5.62
CA GLY A 106 -1.34 6.40 6.18
C GLY A 106 -0.91 7.62 6.97
N ALA A 107 -0.18 7.40 8.07
CA ALA A 107 0.40 8.46 8.89
C ALA A 107 1.84 8.11 9.28
N LEU A 108 2.74 9.08 9.18
CA LEU A 108 4.12 8.94 9.63
C LEU A 108 4.30 9.67 10.97
N MET A 109 4.79 8.93 11.97
CA MET A 109 5.22 9.48 13.24
C MET A 109 6.74 9.41 13.34
N ARG A 110 7.40 10.56 13.42
CA ARG A 110 8.86 10.63 13.59
C ARG A 110 9.23 10.53 15.06
N ALA A 111 10.32 9.82 15.36
CA ALA A 111 10.86 9.76 16.71
C ALA A 111 11.25 11.17 17.21
N GLY A 112 10.96 11.46 18.48
CA GLY A 112 11.29 12.76 19.09
C GLY A 112 10.31 13.90 18.78
N ALA A 113 9.21 13.62 18.07
CA ALA A 113 8.17 14.61 17.84
C ALA A 113 7.48 14.98 19.18
N GLN A 114 7.40 16.28 19.49
CA GLN A 114 6.85 16.79 20.74
C GLN A 114 5.34 16.47 20.85
N LYS A 115 4.80 16.42 22.08
CA LYS A 115 3.33 16.33 22.27
C LYS A 115 2.64 17.45 21.48
N GLY A 116 1.87 17.09 20.44
CA GLY A 116 1.19 18.04 19.56
C GLY A 116 1.87 18.33 18.21
N SER A 117 3.00 17.68 17.91
CA SER A 117 3.60 17.71 16.57
C SER A 117 2.62 17.15 15.53
N VAL A 118 2.51 17.83 14.38
CA VAL A 118 1.65 17.42 13.27
C VAL A 118 2.19 16.11 12.69
N GLN A 119 1.35 15.08 12.68
CA GLN A 119 1.63 13.84 11.96
C GLN A 119 1.56 14.13 10.46
N GLU A 120 2.54 13.63 9.70
CA GLU A 120 2.44 13.68 8.25
C GLU A 120 1.41 12.65 7.81
N VAL A 121 0.42 13.07 7.02
CA VAL A 121 -0.66 12.22 6.53
C VAL A 121 -0.48 12.00 5.04
N LEU A 122 -0.69 10.77 4.60
CA LEU A 122 -0.60 10.41 3.19
C LEU A 122 -1.60 11.21 2.37
N LEU A 123 -1.12 11.91 1.35
CA LEU A 123 -2.00 12.54 0.38
C LEU A 123 -2.60 11.48 -0.55
N LEU A 124 -3.91 11.26 -0.42
CA LEU A 124 -4.65 10.29 -1.23
C LEU A 124 -5.22 10.93 -2.49
N ARG A 125 -5.06 10.23 -3.61
CA ARG A 125 -5.70 10.60 -4.88
C ARG A 125 -6.93 9.72 -5.11
N GLY A 126 -8.07 10.35 -5.39
CA GLY A 126 -9.32 9.61 -5.68
C GLY A 126 -9.18 8.74 -6.93
N GLY A 127 -9.53 7.46 -6.81
CA GLY A 127 -9.48 6.49 -7.90
C GLY A 127 -9.46 5.05 -7.41
N VAL A 128 -9.37 4.12 -8.37
CA VAL A 128 -9.31 2.67 -8.13
C VAL A 128 -8.24 2.08 -9.04
N VAL A 129 -7.24 1.46 -8.43
CA VAL A 129 -6.18 0.73 -9.14
C VAL A 129 -6.81 -0.52 -9.78
N GLY A 130 -6.63 -0.71 -11.09
CA GLY A 130 -7.37 -1.69 -11.89
C GLY A 130 -8.61 -1.15 -12.62
N ALA A 131 -9.07 0.08 -12.33
CA ALA A 131 -10.22 0.68 -13.03
C ALA A 131 -9.95 2.12 -13.51
N GLN A 132 -9.83 3.07 -12.59
CA GLN A 132 -9.57 4.48 -12.89
C GLN A 132 -8.37 4.98 -12.09
N LEU A 133 -7.21 5.06 -12.75
CA LEU A 133 -5.99 5.58 -12.13
C LEU A 133 -5.95 7.11 -12.24
N PRO A 134 -5.82 7.86 -11.13
CA PRO A 134 -5.63 9.30 -11.19
C PRO A 134 -4.20 9.64 -11.61
N ALA A 135 -3.94 10.92 -11.85
CA ALA A 135 -2.57 11.42 -11.92
C ALA A 135 -1.87 11.11 -10.58
N LEU A 136 -0.84 10.26 -10.65
CA LEU A 136 -0.14 9.78 -9.47
C LEU A 136 0.81 10.86 -8.93
N GLN A 137 0.90 10.93 -7.60
CA GLN A 137 1.87 11.77 -6.90
C GLN A 137 2.42 11.01 -5.71
N ALA A 138 3.73 11.05 -5.55
CA ALA A 138 4.42 10.58 -4.37
C ALA A 138 4.88 11.77 -3.52
N ALA A 139 4.91 11.57 -2.21
CA ALA A 139 5.59 12.43 -1.26
C ALA A 139 6.88 11.72 -0.78
N VAL A 140 7.84 12.49 -0.29
CA VAL A 140 9.14 12.05 0.23
C VAL A 140 9.35 12.65 1.61
#